data_AF-A0A1G1FV37-F1
#
_entry.id   AF-A0A1G1FV37-F1
#
_cell.length_a   1.000
_cell.length_b   1.000
_cell.length_c   1.000
_cell.angle_alpha   90.00
_cell.angle_beta   90.00
_cell.angle_gamma   90.00
#
_symmetry.space_group_name_H-M   'P 1'
#
loop_
_entity.id
_entity.type
_entity.pdbx_description
1 polymer ?
#
loop_
_entity_poly.entity_id
_entity_poly.type
_entity_poly.pdbx_seq_one_letter_code
_entity_poly.pdbx_strand_id
1 'polypeptide(L)' 'MAGGLGGLYYLIVKQNAVIGNKAIQFLAIVFVLPLLLALGTFNVLGRETIGTLIGVIVGYVLSNMGKE' A
#
# COMPACT_ATOMS: atom_id res chain seq x y z
N MET A 1 -4.01 21.00 2.20
CA MET A 1 -3.17 19.79 2.13
C MET A 1 -3.54 18.86 3.28
N ALA A 2 -4.59 18.05 3.11
CA ALA A 2 -4.89 17.00 4.09
C ALA A 2 -4.05 15.78 3.71
N GLY A 3 -2.90 15.60 4.36
CA GLY A 3 -2.03 14.45 4.16
C GLY A 3 -2.47 13.25 5.00
N GLY A 4 -2.31 12.04 4.47
CA GLY A 4 -2.55 10.78 5.19
C GLY A 4 -3.96 10.20 5.04
N LEU A 5 -4.31 9.25 5.92
CA LEU A 5 -5.57 8.50 5.86
C LEU A 5 -6.81 9.39 5.90
N GLY A 6 -6.81 10.43 6.72
CA GLY A 6 -7.91 11.41 6.81
C GLY A 6 -8.09 12.21 5.52
N GLY A 7 -7.00 12.50 4.80
CA GLY A 7 -7.04 13.17 3.49
C GLY A 7 -7.64 12.28 2.40
N LEU A 8 -7.24 11.01 2.37
CA LEU A 8 -7.82 10.02 1.46
C LEU A 8 -9.30 9.77 1.74
N TYR A 9 -9.67 9.61 3.00
CA TYR A 9 -11.07 9.44 3.40
C TYR A 9 -11.93 10.63 2.99
N TYR A 10 -11.44 11.86 3.22
CA TYR A 10 -12.14 13.08 2.81
C TYR A 10 -12.30 13.18 1.29
N LEU A 11 -11.26 12.84 0.51
CA LEU A 11 -11.30 12.85 -0.95
C LEU A 11 -12.31 11.84 -1.50
N ILE A 12 -12.32 10.62 -0.98
CA ILE A 12 -13.19 9.55 -1.47
C ILE A 12 -14.65 9.82 -1.08
N VAL A 13 -14.91 10.08 0.21
CA VAL A 13 -16.28 10.19 0.73
C VAL A 13 -16.93 11.54 0.38
N LYS A 14 -16.17 12.62 0.45
CA LYS A 14 -16.74 13.98 0.29
C LYS A 14 -16.62 14.52 -1.14
N GLN A 15 -15.63 14.05 -1.90
CA GLN A 15 -15.40 14.54 -3.28
C GLN A 15 -15.69 13.49 -4.36
N ASN A 16 -16.12 12.27 -4.01
CA ASN A 16 -16.27 11.16 -4.96
C ASN A 16 -15.01 10.96 -5.83
N ALA A 17 -13.83 11.29 -5.28
CA ALA A 17 -12.60 11.23 -6.04
C ALA A 17 -12.22 9.77 -6.33
N VAL A 18 -11.83 9.50 -7.58
CA VAL A 18 -11.29 8.20 -7.98
C VAL A 18 -9.98 7.94 -7.23
N ILE A 19 -9.80 6.73 -6.72
CA ILE A 19 -8.59 6.33 -6.01
C ILE A 19 -7.42 6.34 -7.00
N GLY A 20 -6.57 7.36 -6.91
CA GLY A 20 -5.38 7.50 -7.75
C GLY A 20 -4.24 6.58 -7.31
N ASN A 21 -3.27 6.37 -8.20
CA ASN A 21 -2.14 5.46 -7.98
C ASN A 21 -1.37 5.77 -6.68
N LYS A 22 -1.20 7.06 -6.33
CA LYS A 22 -0.55 7.49 -5.08
C LYS A 22 -1.30 7.07 -3.82
N ALA A 23 -2.64 7.07 -3.85
CA ALA A 23 -3.45 6.61 -2.73
C ALA A 23 -3.27 5.11 -2.51
N ILE A 24 -3.23 4.33 -3.60
CA ILE A 24 -3.01 2.88 -3.55
C ILE A 24 -1.61 2.57 -3.00
N GLN A 25 -0.58 3.29 -3.45
CA GLN A 25 0.79 3.14 -2.93
C GLN A 25 0.88 3.49 -1.45
N PHE A 26 0.22 4.56 -1.01
CA PHE A 26 0.16 4.92 0.40
C PHE A 26 -0.51 3.82 1.25
N LEU A 27 -1.65 3.28 0.79
CA LEU A 27 -2.33 2.16 1.47
C LEU A 27 -1.45 0.91 1.49
N ALA A 28 -0.71 0.62 0.41
CA ALA A 28 0.21 -0.51 0.34
C ALA A 28 1.34 -0.40 1.38
N ILE A 29 1.89 0.80 1.57
CA ILE A 29 2.95 1.05 2.57
C ILE A 29 2.41 0.99 3.99
N VAL A 30 1.26 1.61 4.25
CA VAL A 30 0.73 1.77 5.61
C VAL A 30 0.07 0.49 6.13
N PHE A 31 -0.59 -0.28 5.26
CA PHE A 31 -1.37 -1.45 5.69
C PHE A 31 -0.78 -2.76 5.18
N VAL A 32 -0.51 -2.86 3.88
CA VAL A 32 -0.21 -4.15 3.25
C VAL A 32 1.19 -4.66 3.61
N LEU A 33 2.20 -3.78 3.59
CA LEU A 33 3.58 -4.14 3.98
C LEU A 33 3.66 -4.61 5.45
N PRO A 34 3.13 -3.87 6.45
CA PRO A 34 3.10 -4.34 7.83
C PRO A 34 2.31 -5.63 8.02
N LEU A 35 1.18 -5.78 7.33
CA LEU A 35 0.36 -6.99 7.40
C LEU A 35 1.12 -8.22 6.90
N LEU A 36 1.87 -8.11 5.79
CA LEU A 36 2.65 -9.24 5.26
C LEU A 36 3.79 -9.66 6.20
N LEU A 37 4.45 -8.69 6.84
CA LEU A 37 5.46 -9.00 7.85
C LEU A 37 4.85 -9.66 9.10
N ALA A 38 3.67 -9.21 9.52
CA ALA A 38 2.92 -9.84 10.60
C ALA A 38 2.51 -11.28 10.25
N LEU A 39 1.96 -11.51 9.05
CA LEU A 39 1.59 -12.86 8.59
C LEU A 39 2.79 -13.79 8.47
N GLY A 40 3.96 -13.25 8.11
CA GLY A 40 5.22 -14.00 8.11
C GLY A 40 5.73 -14.36 9.50
N THR A 41 5.61 -13.45 10.46
CA THR A 41 5.97 -13.74 11.86
C THR A 41 5.02 -14.73 12.52
N PHE A 42 3.74 -14.73 12.16
CA PHE A 42 2.76 -15.72 12.62
C PHE A 42 2.86 -17.07 11.87
N ASN A 43 3.81 -17.25 10.94
CA ASN A 43 3.95 -18.45 10.09
C ASN A 43 2.64 -18.86 9.38
N VAL A 44 1.77 -17.89 9.08
CA VAL A 44 0.51 -18.14 8.34
C VAL A 44 0.79 -18.30 6.84
N LEU A 45 1.82 -17.61 6.34
CA LEU A 45 2.27 -17.68 4.95
C LEU A 45 3.66 -18.31 4.85
N GLY A 46 3.88 -19.10 3.80
CA GLY A 46 5.19 -19.65 3.45
C GLY A 46 6.20 -18.55 3.10
N ARG A 47 7.49 -18.80 3.38
CA ARG A 47 8.57 -17.82 3.13
C ARG A 47 8.66 -17.45 1.65
N GLU A 48 8.38 -18.39 0.76
CA GLU A 48 8.39 -18.15 -0.68
C GLU A 48 7.27 -17.17 -1.05
N THR A 49 6.06 -17.40 -0.53
CA THR A 49 4.89 -16.55 -0.75
C THR A 49 5.13 -15.12 -0.26
N ILE A 50 5.70 -14.97 0.94
CA ILE A 50 6.00 -13.65 1.52
C ILE A 50 7.02 -12.90 0.66
N GLY A 51 8.09 -13.57 0.24
CA GLY A 51 9.12 -12.98 -0.63
C GLY A 51 8.53 -12.50 -1.96
N THR A 52 7.68 -13.32 -2.59
CA THR A 52 6.98 -12.93 -3.82
C THR A 52 6.07 -11.72 -3.61
N LEU A 53 5.25 -11.72 -2.56
CA LEU A 53 4.30 -10.64 -2.28
C LEU A 53 5.02 -9.33 -1.95
N ILE A 54 6.08 -9.39 -1.13
CA ILE A 54 6.92 -8.22 -0.84
C ILE A 54 7.53 -7.68 -2.13
N GLY A 55 8.10 -8.55 -2.97
CA GLY A 55 8.69 -8.13 -4.25
C GLY A 55 7.70 -7.42 -5.16
N VAL A 56 6.48 -7.94 -5.29
CA VAL A 56 5.41 -7.32 -6.10
C VAL A 56 4.99 -5.97 -5.53
N ILE A 57 4.77 -5.87 -4.22
CA ILE A 57 4.31 -4.63 -3.59
C ILE A 57 5.39 -3.56 -3.62
N VAL A 58 6.63 -3.92 -3.28
CA VAL A 58 7.75 -2.98 -3.36
C VAL A 58 7.96 -2.55 -4.81
N GLY A 59 7.92 -3.48 -5.77
CA GLY A 59 8.00 -3.14 -7.20
C GLY A 59 6.89 -2.18 -7.64
N TYR A 60 5.65 -2.40 -7.20
CA TYR A 60 4.54 -1.51 -7.48
C TYR A 60 4.70 -0.11 -6.84
N VAL A 61 5.13 -0.05 -5.58
CA VAL A 61 5.40 1.22 -4.87
C VAL A 61 6.50 2.01 -5.58
N LEU A 62 7.59 1.34 -5.97
CA LEU A 62 8.72 1.98 -6.64
C LEU A 62 8.43 2.33 -8.11
N SER A 63 7.52 1.63 -8.79
CA SER A 63 7.23 1.81 -10.23
C SER A 63 6.77 3.23 -10.63
N ASN A 64 6.33 4.00 -9.64
CA ASN A 64 5.81 5.35 -9.79
C ASN A 64 6.61 6.39 -8.99
N MET A 65 7.66 5.98 -8.27
CA MET A 65 8.59 6.91 -7.63
C MET A 65 9.50 7.52 -8.72
N GLY A 66 9.35 8.82 -8.98
CA GLY A 66 10.15 9.57 -9.95
C GLY A 66 9.54 9.76 -11.33
N LYS A 67 8.26 9.40 -11.54
CA LYS A 67 7.49 9.71 -12.77
C LYS A 67 6.72 11.04 -12.68
N GLU A 68 7.20 11.98 -11.88
CA GLU A 68 6.66 13.34 -11.78
C GLU A 68 7.67 14.37 -12.28
#